data_AF-A0A820B0G5-F1
#
_entry.id   AF-A0A820B0G5-F1
#
_cell.length_a   1.000
_cell.length_b   1.000
_cell.length_c   1.000
_cell.angle_alpha   90.00
_cell.angle_beta   90.00
_cell.angle_gamma   90.00
#
_symmetry.space_group_name_H-M   'P 1'
#
loop_
_entity.id
_entity.type
_entity.pdbx_description
1 polymer ?
#
loop_
_entity_poly.entity_id
_entity_poly.type
_entity_poly.pdbx_seq_one_letter_code
_entity_poly.pdbx_strand_id
1 'polypeptide(L)' 'MVVDGNSTRPFGERPEQQQILTAIRISENKIALKSGFRKYLAINKNGLVISRSDAIGMREHFEPVFENGNLALSASN' A
#
# COMPACT_ATOMS: atom_id res chain seq x y z
N MET A 1 -2.01 -5.43 2.30
CA MET A 1 -3.02 -5.62 1.25
C MET A 1 -3.82 -6.84 1.68
N VAL A 2 -5.00 -6.60 2.26
CA VAL A 2 -5.81 -7.71 2.75
C VAL A 2 -6.45 -8.37 1.54
N VAL A 3 -6.12 -9.64 1.29
CA VAL A 3 -6.88 -10.48 0.36
C VAL A 3 -8.01 -11.07 1.20
N ASP A 4 -9.08 -10.30 1.36
CA ASP A 4 -10.26 -10.77 2.07
C ASP A 4 -10.96 -11.86 1.25
N GLY A 5 -11.33 -12.96 1.91
CA GLY A 5 -12.20 -14.02 1.35
C GLY A 5 -13.63 -13.58 1.05
N ASN A 6 -13.86 -12.28 0.89
CA ASN A 6 -15.14 -11.64 0.57
C ASN A 6 -15.07 -10.83 -0.75
N SER A 7 -14.04 -11.08 -1.58
CA SER A 7 -13.95 -10.47 -2.91
C SER A 7 -15.09 -11.00 -3.79
N THR A 8 -15.99 -10.12 -4.22
CA THR A 8 -17.07 -10.42 -5.17
C THR A 8 -16.57 -10.69 -6.59
N ARG A 9 -15.26 -10.56 -6.82
CA ARG A 9 -14.65 -10.73 -8.13
C ARG A 9 -14.27 -12.18 -8.40
N PRO A 10 -14.46 -12.68 -9.63
CA PRO A 10 -14.06 -14.03 -10.00
C PRO A 10 -12.59 -14.30 -9.71
N PHE A 11 -12.30 -15.49 -9.20
CA PHE A 11 -10.93 -15.94 -9.03
C PHE A 11 -10.17 -15.90 -10.37
N GLY A 12 -8.97 -15.32 -10.37
CA GLY A 12 -8.12 -15.21 -11.56
C GLY A 12 -8.33 -13.96 -12.41
N GLU A 13 -9.27 -13.08 -12.04
CA GLU A 13 -9.40 -11.78 -12.70
C GLU A 13 -8.19 -10.88 -12.41
N ARG A 14 -7.68 -10.20 -13.45
CA ARG A 14 -6.58 -9.24 -13.29
C ARG A 14 -7.05 -8.02 -12.49
N PRO A 15 -6.18 -7.42 -11.65
CA PRO A 15 -6.49 -6.14 -11.04
C PRO A 15 -6.74 -5.07 -12.12
N GLU A 16 -7.73 -4.22 -11.88
CA GLU A 16 -7.93 -3.03 -12.69
C GLU A 16 -6.80 -2.03 -12.45
N GLN A 17 -6.59 -1.12 -13.41
CA GLN A 17 -5.52 -0.12 -13.33
C GLN A 17 -5.55 0.67 -12.01
N GLN A 18 -6.74 0.96 -11.48
CA GLN A 18 -6.91 1.70 -10.22
C GLN A 18 -6.46 0.90 -8.98
N GLN A 19 -6.41 -0.42 -9.07
CA GLN A 19 -6.03 -1.33 -8.00
C GLN A 19 -4.54 -1.68 -8.03
N ILE A 20 -3.86 -1.35 -9.12
CA ILE A 20 -2.41 -1.51 -9.23
C ILE A 20 -1.73 -0.43 -8.37
N LEU A 21 -0.80 -0.87 -7.53
CA LEU A 21 0.09 -0.01 -6.77
C LEU A 21 1.51 -0.10 -7.30
N THR A 22 2.21 1.03 -7.35
CA THR A 22 3.64 1.08 -7.65
C THR A 22 4.41 1.23 -6.34
N ALA A 23 5.32 0.30 -6.06
CA ALA A 23 6.25 0.40 -4.94
C ALA A 23 7.49 1.20 -5.35
N ILE A 24 7.85 2.18 -4.53
CA ILE A 24 9.02 3.05 -4.72
C ILE A 24 9.93 2.87 -3.52
N ARG A 25 11.18 2.47 -3.76
CA ARG A 25 12.17 2.27 -2.70
C ARG A 25 12.58 3.62 -2.11
N ILE A 26 12.50 3.75 -0.78
CA ILE A 26 12.94 4.93 -0.03
C ILE A 26 14.29 4.68 0.64
N SER A 27 14.45 3.50 1.22
CA SER A 27 15.71 3.04 1.82
C SER A 27 15.83 1.52 1.69
N GLU A 28 16.72 0.89 2.44
CA GLU A 28 16.83 -0.57 2.46
C GLU A 28 15.54 -1.25 2.93
N ASN A 29 14.91 -0.72 3.97
CA ASN A 29 13.75 -1.36 4.61
C ASN A 29 12.44 -0.57 4.44
N LYS A 30 12.44 0.53 3.68
CA LYS A 30 11.25 1.39 3.52
C LYS A 30 10.87 1.58 2.07
N ILE A 31 9.57 1.55 1.83
CA ILE A 31 8.93 1.83 0.55
C ILE A 31 7.87 2.91 0.70
N ALA A 32 7.54 3.57 -0.40
CA ALA A 32 6.29 4.30 -0.58
C ALA A 32 5.43 3.59 -1.63
N LEU A 33 4.12 3.70 -1.50
CA LEU A 33 3.16 3.09 -2.42
C LEU A 33 2.39 4.18 -3.16
N LYS A 34 2.46 4.18 -4.49
CA LYS A 34 1.72 5.10 -5.36
C LYS A 34 0.50 4.40 -5.96
N SER A 35 -0.67 5.01 -5.84
CA SER A 35 -1.92 4.51 -6.40
C SER A 35 -2.04 4.75 -7.90
N GLY A 36 -3.00 4.07 -8.56
CA GLY A 36 -3.35 4.33 -9.95
C GLY A 36 -3.78 5.77 -10.25
N PHE A 37 -4.22 6.53 -9.23
CA PHE A 37 -4.53 7.97 -9.33
C PHE A 37 -3.33 8.88 -9.12
N ARG A 38 -2.11 8.32 -9.12
CA ARG A 38 -0.84 9.03 -8.96
C ARG A 38 -0.65 9.72 -7.60
N LYS A 39 -1.40 9.30 -6.57
CA LYS A 39 -1.24 9.78 -5.18
C LYS A 39 -0.51 8.74 -4.33
N TYR A 40 0.19 9.18 -3.31
CA TYR A 40 0.87 8.29 -2.36
C TYR A 40 -0.08 7.84 -1.25
N LEU A 41 0.01 6.56 -0.89
CA LEU A 41 -0.66 6.01 0.29
C LEU A 41 0.00 6.57 1.54
N ALA A 42 -0.82 6.89 2.54
CA ALA A 42 -0.39 7.31 3.85
C ALA A 42 -1.41 6.90 4.90
N ILE A 43 -1.00 6.88 6.17
CA ILE A 43 -1.94 6.78 7.29
C ILE A 43 -2.27 8.17 7.85
N ASN A 44 -3.55 8.38 8.17
CA ASN A 44 -3.98 9.58 8.86
C ASN A 44 -3.91 9.40 10.38
N LYS A 45 -4.22 10.46 11.14
CA LYS A 45 -4.20 10.45 12.62
C LYS A 45 -5.15 9.43 13.26
N ASN A 46 -6.11 8.91 12.51
CA ASN A 46 -7.08 7.92 12.98
C ASN A 46 -6.68 6.49 12.57
N GLY A 47 -5.46 6.30 12.04
CA GLY A 47 -4.99 5.00 11.57
C GLY A 47 -5.60 4.54 10.24
N LEU A 48 -6.33 5.41 9.53
CA LEU A 48 -6.93 5.05 8.23
C LEU A 48 -5.93 5.25 7.10
N VAL A 49 -5.89 4.30 6.17
CA VAL A 49 -5.14 4.42 4.91
C VAL A 49 -5.86 5.37 3.97
N ILE A 50 -5.15 6.39 3.50
CA ILE A 50 -5.65 7.42 2.58
C ILE A 50 -4.68 7.59 1.39
N SER A 51 -5.14 8.20 0.30
CA SER A 51 -4.30 8.48 -0.89
C SER A 51 -4.48 9.91 -1.41
N ARG A 52 -3.88 10.89 -0.73
CA ARG A 52 -4.06 12.33 -1.05
C ARG A 52 -2.78 13.06 -1.44
N SER A 53 -1.62 12.51 -1.07
CA SER A 53 -0.35 13.21 -1.18
C SER A 53 0.24 13.12 -2.59
N ASP A 54 0.73 14.24 -3.12
CA ASP A 54 1.51 14.31 -4.38
C ASP A 54 3.01 14.08 -4.18
N ALA A 55 3.47 14.16 -2.92
CA ALA A 55 4.86 13.96 -2.53
C ALA A 55 4.96 12.91 -1.41
N ILE A 56 6.16 12.36 -1.25
CA ILE A 56 6.48 11.38 -0.21
C ILE A 56 7.00 12.15 1.00
N GLY A 57 6.27 12.09 2.10
CA GLY A 57 6.72 12.50 3.41
C GLY A 57 6.80 11.29 4.36
N MET A 58 6.97 11.56 5.66
CA MET A 58 7.15 10.50 6.65
C MET A 58 5.95 9.54 6.73
N ARG A 59 4.72 10.04 6.52
CA ARG A 59 3.50 9.23 6.63
C ARG A 59 3.28 8.29 5.45
N GLU A 60 3.98 8.54 4.34
CA GLU A 60 3.95 7.72 3.14
C GLU A 60 4.96 6.55 3.18
N HIS A 61 5.77 6.47 4.24
CA HIS A 61 6.74 5.39 4.42
C HIS A 61 6.08 4.16 5.06
N PHE A 62 6.26 3.01 4.40
CA PHE A 62 5.88 1.69 4.89
C PHE A 62 7.11 0.78 4.95
N GLU A 63 7.16 -0.05 5.97
CA GLU A 63 8.14 -1.13 6.10
C GLU A 63 7.45 -2.47 5.78
N PRO A 64 7.87 -3.17 4.70
CA PRO A 64 7.36 -4.49 4.40
C PRO A 64 7.95 -5.51 5.37
N VAL A 65 7.08 -6.28 6.03
CA VAL A 65 7.44 -7.35 6.96
C VAL A 65 7.04 -8.69 6.34
N PHE A 66 8.00 -9.60 6.21
CA PHE A 66 7.79 -10.93 5.65
C PHE A 66 7.90 -11.98 6.74
N GLU A 67 6.89 -12.84 6.87
CA GLU A 67 6.86 -13.91 7.86
C GLU A 67 6.07 -15.10 7.33
N ASN A 68 6.66 -16.30 7.35
CA ASN A 68 6.03 -17.55 6.91
C ASN A 68 5.43 -17.48 5.49
N GLY A 69 6.08 -16.75 4.57
CA GLY A 69 5.60 -16.53 3.20
C GLY A 69 4.50 -15.48 3.07
N ASN A 70 4.06 -14.86 4.17
CA ASN A 70 3.10 -13.77 4.18
C ASN A 70 3.80 -12.41 4.19
N LEU A 71 3.08 -11.39 3.71
CA LEU A 71 3.53 -9.99 3.70
C LEU A 71 2.57 -9.13 4.52
N ALA A 72 3.12 -8.37 5.46
CA ALA A 72 2.46 -7.25 6.13
C ALA A 72 3.14 -5.92 5.79
N LEU A 73 2.41 -4.82 5.89
CA LEU A 73 2.95 -3.47 5.72
C LEU A 73 2.82 -2.73 7.05
N SER A 74 3.95 -2.35 7.64
CA SER A 74 4.00 -1.53 8.85
C SER A 74 4.06 -0.06 8.45
N ALA A 75 3.08 0.73 8.88
CA ALA A 75 2.98 2.15 8.55
C ALA A 75 3.70 3.01 9.59
N SER A 76 4.24 4.15 9.18
CA SER A 76 4.85 5.13 10.10
C SER A 76 3.77 5.91 10.86
N ASN A 77 3.41 5.44 12.07
CA ASN A 77 2.38 6.02 12.96
C ASN A 77 2.99 6.93 14.03
#